data_AF-A0A7G9FDS8-F1
#
_entry.id   AF-A0A7G9FDS8-F1
#
_cell.length_a   1.000
_cell.length_b   1.000
_cell.length_c   1.000
_cell.angle_alpha   90.00
_cell.angle_beta   90.00
_cell.angle_gamma   90.00
#
_symmetry.space_group_name_H-M   'P 1'
#
loop_
_entity.id
_entity.type
_entity.pdbx_description
1 polymer ?
#
loop_
_entity_poly.entity_id
_entity_poly.type
_entity_poly.pdbx_seq_one_letter_code
_entity_poly.pdbx_strand_id
1 'polypeptide(L)'
;MKKLIILIFVSLFSINVYSADVRILNIQNFKLDSKITSTLAEKTKKIEELHIYQENNDIYVLGWSKDGKIAFIENRGIDGRGGHDFLFTIQDLVEDKICYYKKIECYDFDEFSEYHVLLLTLQECINNNAEELNKKLNEYSIIVKPSEVRFFPLFDKERNEIKFDVNVIKKGIGKYGLTHMTYEIFAIKNNKYKILGRKDDVICEYILPTGYIKSPYEDRIALIVADAEHVYEGAEVFIKFYGCNLNVGFEKKSSIIKHMKNGTGKNHNTVFVADRLLMQFAV
;
A
#
# COMPACT_ATOMS: atom_id res chain seq x y z
N MET A 1 3.02 41.62 -52.72
CA MET A 1 4.14 40.69 -52.48
C MET A 1 4.68 40.99 -51.08
N LYS A 2 4.20 40.49 -49.94
CA LYS A 2 3.73 39.15 -49.51
C LYS A 2 4.71 38.05 -49.90
N LYS A 3 5.73 37.84 -49.05
CA LYS A 3 6.39 36.57 -48.67
C LYS A 3 7.83 36.85 -48.21
N LEU A 4 8.05 37.31 -46.98
CA LEU A 4 9.36 37.15 -46.33
C LEU A 4 9.39 37.38 -44.81
N ILE A 5 8.35 37.02 -44.03
CA ILE A 5 8.46 37.04 -42.56
C ILE A 5 7.63 35.88 -41.97
N ILE A 6 7.86 34.65 -42.41
CA ILE A 6 7.36 33.44 -41.73
C ILE A 6 8.36 32.31 -41.99
N LEU A 7 9.55 32.33 -41.38
CA LEU A 7 10.43 31.15 -41.38
C LEU A 7 11.52 31.13 -40.29
N ILE A 8 11.42 31.93 -39.23
CA ILE A 8 12.36 31.86 -38.09
C ILE A 8 11.65 31.68 -36.73
N PHE A 9 10.31 31.74 -36.67
CA PHE A 9 9.57 31.54 -35.42
C PHE A 9 9.10 30.09 -35.15
N VAL A 10 9.35 29.15 -36.08
CA VAL A 10 8.95 27.74 -35.91
C VAL A 10 10.15 26.84 -35.53
N SER A 11 11.39 27.32 -35.65
CA SER A 11 12.59 26.56 -35.27
C SER A 11 13.06 26.77 -33.83
N LEU A 12 12.48 27.72 -33.08
CA LEU A 12 12.81 27.95 -31.66
C LEU A 12 11.80 27.35 -30.66
N PHE A 13 10.68 26.78 -31.15
CA PHE A 13 9.70 26.09 -30.31
C PHE A 13 9.79 24.55 -30.39
N SER A 14 10.84 24.01 -31.00
CA SER A 14 10.98 22.57 -31.25
C SER A 14 12.06 21.87 -30.41
N ILE A 15 12.66 22.52 -29.41
CA ILE A 15 13.56 21.87 -28.44
C ILE A 15 13.44 22.54 -27.05
N ASN A 16 12.22 22.61 -26.53
CA ASN A 16 11.99 22.47 -25.10
C ASN A 16 11.04 21.28 -24.91
N VAL A 17 11.34 20.18 -25.61
CA VAL A 17 11.04 18.88 -25.03
C VAL A 17 11.85 18.90 -23.76
N TYR A 18 11.13 19.03 -22.64
CA TYR A 18 11.65 18.73 -21.32
C TYR A 18 12.72 17.67 -21.49
N SER A 19 13.91 17.93 -20.97
CA SER A 19 14.74 16.89 -20.41
C SER A 19 13.89 16.19 -19.33
N ALA A 20 12.84 15.49 -19.75
CA ALA A 20 12.34 14.34 -19.07
C ALA A 20 13.59 13.49 -18.99
N ASP A 21 14.07 13.30 -17.78
CA ASP A 21 14.88 12.15 -17.42
C ASP A 21 14.17 10.92 -17.99
N VAL A 22 14.36 10.64 -19.29
CA VAL A 22 14.09 9.34 -19.90
C VAL A 22 15.22 8.47 -19.40
N ARG A 23 15.22 8.23 -18.09
CA ARG A 23 15.81 7.04 -17.54
C ARG A 23 14.96 5.96 -18.16
N ILE A 24 15.52 5.22 -19.11
CA ILE A 24 14.99 3.91 -19.46
C ILE A 24 14.95 3.18 -18.13
N LEU A 25 13.77 3.12 -17.53
CA LEU A 25 13.54 2.42 -16.28
C LEU A 25 13.81 0.98 -16.61
N ASN A 26 14.94 0.46 -16.14
CA ASN A 26 15.27 -0.92 -16.35
C ASN A 26 15.04 -1.67 -15.05
N ILE A 27 13.87 -2.28 -14.92
CA ILE A 27 13.55 -3.18 -13.81
C ILE A 27 14.51 -4.38 -13.74
N GLN A 28 15.24 -4.71 -14.82
CA GLN A 28 16.25 -5.78 -14.81
C GLN A 28 17.46 -5.46 -13.91
N ASN A 29 17.69 -4.20 -13.55
CA ASN A 29 18.74 -3.79 -12.60
C ASN A 29 18.21 -3.63 -11.16
N PHE A 30 16.97 -4.02 -10.90
CA PHE A 30 16.38 -3.97 -9.57
C PHE A 30 17.06 -5.00 -8.67
N LYS A 31 17.78 -4.54 -7.65
CA LYS A 31 18.27 -5.42 -6.60
C LYS A 31 17.14 -5.68 -5.62
N LEU A 32 16.83 -6.96 -5.40
CA LEU A 32 15.79 -7.45 -4.51
C LEU A 32 16.12 -7.29 -3.01
N ASP A 33 16.97 -6.33 -2.65
CA ASP A 33 17.47 -6.12 -1.29
C ASP A 33 16.45 -5.39 -0.38
N SER A 34 15.29 -5.00 -0.91
CA SER A 34 14.24 -4.21 -0.22
C SER A 34 13.01 -5.03 0.13
N LYS A 35 13.24 -6.20 0.75
CA LYS A 35 12.19 -7.13 1.20
C LYS A 35 11.31 -6.52 2.30
N ILE A 36 10.01 -6.44 2.05
CA ILE A 36 9.00 -6.16 3.09
C ILE A 36 8.35 -7.50 3.47
N THR A 37 9.09 -8.41 4.14
CA THR A 37 8.51 -9.75 4.35
C THR A 37 8.92 -10.59 5.55
N SER A 38 9.21 -9.99 6.68
CA SER A 38 9.21 -10.76 7.93
C SER A 38 9.12 -9.87 9.15
N THR A 39 9.70 -8.67 9.03
CA THR A 39 9.85 -7.77 10.18
C THR A 39 8.55 -7.12 10.64
N LEU A 40 7.51 -7.07 9.81
CA LEU A 40 6.19 -6.55 10.20
C LEU A 40 5.44 -7.51 11.13
N ALA A 41 5.51 -8.80 10.82
CA ALA A 41 4.75 -9.84 11.49
C ALA A 41 5.48 -10.39 12.73
N GLU A 42 6.81 -10.56 12.67
CA GLU A 42 7.65 -10.89 13.85
C GLU A 42 7.57 -9.83 14.97
N LYS A 43 7.28 -8.56 14.63
CA LYS A 43 7.16 -7.47 15.61
C LYS A 43 5.75 -7.25 16.13
N THR A 44 4.77 -7.98 15.61
CA THR A 44 3.40 -7.95 16.11
C THR A 44 3.07 -9.29 16.73
N LYS A 45 3.53 -9.49 17.97
CA LYS A 45 3.24 -10.63 18.87
C LYS A 45 1.77 -11.10 18.84
N LYS A 46 0.86 -10.18 18.53
CA LYS A 46 -0.58 -10.42 18.37
C LYS A 46 -0.97 -11.25 17.14
N ILE A 47 -0.19 -11.25 16.05
CA ILE A 47 -0.42 -12.08 14.85
C ILE A 47 0.01 -13.53 15.13
N GLU A 48 1.13 -13.72 15.85
CA GLU A 48 1.61 -15.04 16.28
C GLU A 48 0.62 -15.73 17.24
N GLU A 49 0.02 -14.97 18.17
CA GLU A 49 -1.01 -15.47 19.11
C GLU A 49 -2.32 -15.92 18.43
N LEU A 50 -2.58 -15.47 17.21
CA LEU A 50 -3.81 -15.76 16.46
C LEU A 50 -3.69 -16.96 15.51
N HIS A 51 -2.54 -17.65 15.47
CA HIS A 51 -2.29 -18.76 14.54
C HIS A 51 -2.58 -18.40 13.06
N ILE A 52 -2.34 -17.15 12.67
CA ILE A 52 -2.52 -16.68 11.29
C ILE A 52 -1.32 -17.14 10.47
N TYR A 53 -1.57 -17.84 9.36
CA TYR A 53 -0.54 -18.31 8.46
C TYR A 53 0.14 -17.11 7.78
N GLN A 54 1.47 -17.08 7.85
CA GLN A 54 2.31 -16.06 7.23
C GLN A 54 3.00 -16.66 6.00
N GLU A 55 2.24 -17.23 5.08
CA GLU A 55 2.84 -17.75 3.85
C GLU A 55 3.20 -16.59 2.91
N ASN A 56 4.49 -16.25 2.86
CA ASN A 56 5.21 -15.56 1.78
C ASN A 56 4.51 -14.37 1.07
N ASN A 57 3.91 -13.45 1.83
CA ASN A 57 3.31 -12.22 1.30
C ASN A 57 4.32 -11.07 1.18
N ASP A 58 5.36 -11.28 0.35
CA ASP A 58 6.45 -10.32 0.14
C ASP A 58 6.02 -9.13 -0.69
N ILE A 59 6.27 -7.91 -0.21
CA ILE A 59 6.13 -6.72 -1.05
C ILE A 59 7.50 -6.15 -1.42
N TYR A 60 7.67 -5.90 -2.72
CA TYR A 60 8.83 -5.23 -3.30
C TYR A 60 8.39 -3.90 -3.91
N VAL A 61 8.73 -2.79 -3.24
CA VAL A 61 8.41 -1.46 -3.78
C VAL A 61 9.42 -1.06 -4.83
N LEU A 62 8.91 -0.82 -6.04
CA LEU A 62 9.71 -0.47 -7.20
C LEU A 62 10.01 1.03 -7.21
N GLY A 63 9.01 1.86 -6.92
CA GLY A 63 9.20 3.31 -6.98
C GLY A 63 7.91 4.12 -6.93
N TRP A 64 8.06 5.39 -7.28
CA TRP A 64 7.03 6.42 -7.14
C TRP A 64 6.97 7.30 -8.38
N SER A 65 5.79 7.78 -8.73
CA SER A 65 5.65 8.94 -9.62
C SER A 65 5.61 10.24 -8.81
N LYS A 66 5.90 11.36 -9.48
CA LYS A 66 5.80 12.71 -8.88
C LYS A 66 4.36 13.11 -8.53
N ASP A 67 3.37 12.52 -9.18
CA ASP A 67 1.95 12.79 -8.98
C ASP A 67 1.29 11.83 -7.95
N GLY A 68 2.08 11.09 -7.18
CA GLY A 68 1.60 10.36 -6.01
C GLY A 68 1.17 8.91 -6.26
N LYS A 69 1.62 8.28 -7.35
CA LYS A 69 1.43 6.84 -7.59
C LYS A 69 2.61 6.05 -7.04
N ILE A 70 2.34 4.86 -6.54
CA ILE A 70 3.33 3.88 -6.11
C ILE A 70 3.26 2.65 -7.01
N ALA A 71 4.42 2.07 -7.33
CA ALA A 71 4.52 0.79 -8.01
C ALA A 71 5.20 -0.24 -7.10
N PHE A 72 4.63 -1.44 -7.04
CA PHE A 72 5.14 -2.53 -6.22
C PHE A 72 4.77 -3.90 -6.80
N ILE A 73 5.48 -4.93 -6.34
CA ILE A 73 5.19 -6.32 -6.64
C ILE A 73 4.84 -7.01 -5.32
N GLU A 74 3.71 -7.69 -5.27
CA GLU A 74 3.41 -8.62 -4.19
C GLU A 74 3.75 -10.04 -4.66
N ASN A 75 4.45 -10.80 -3.84
CA ASN A 75 4.52 -12.25 -3.94
C ASN A 75 3.41 -12.85 -3.08
N ARG A 76 2.72 -13.87 -3.55
CA ARG A 76 1.75 -14.64 -2.76
C ARG A 76 1.98 -16.12 -2.99
N GLY A 77 1.98 -16.89 -1.91
CA GLY A 77 1.90 -18.35 -2.03
C GLY A 77 0.56 -18.77 -2.63
N ILE A 78 0.53 -19.91 -3.30
CA ILE A 78 -0.72 -20.50 -3.81
C ILE A 78 -1.11 -21.67 -2.91
N ASP A 79 -2.06 -21.40 -2.01
CA ASP A 79 -2.65 -22.40 -1.10
C ASP A 79 -3.12 -23.66 -1.83
N GLY A 80 -2.79 -24.81 -1.23
CA GLY A 80 -3.26 -26.13 -1.65
C GLY A 80 -2.76 -26.61 -3.03
N ARG A 81 -1.92 -25.83 -3.73
CA ARG A 81 -1.36 -26.21 -5.05
C ARG A 81 0.16 -26.12 -5.11
N GLY A 82 0.79 -25.34 -4.24
CA GLY A 82 2.20 -24.98 -4.35
C GLY A 82 2.45 -23.96 -5.46
N GLY A 83 3.61 -23.29 -5.39
CA GLY A 83 4.00 -22.21 -6.30
C GLY A 83 3.61 -20.81 -5.82
N HIS A 84 3.82 -19.82 -6.70
CA HIS A 84 3.75 -18.41 -6.35
C HIS A 84 3.04 -17.56 -7.41
N ASP A 85 2.25 -16.60 -6.95
CA ASP A 85 1.70 -15.51 -7.74
C ASP A 85 2.51 -14.24 -7.51
N PHE A 86 2.97 -13.60 -8.59
CA PHE A 86 3.56 -12.25 -8.55
C PHE A 86 2.57 -11.22 -9.09
N LEU A 87 2.14 -10.31 -8.22
CA LEU A 87 1.14 -9.29 -8.49
C LEU A 87 1.83 -7.94 -8.66
N PHE A 88 2.03 -7.52 -9.90
CA PHE A 88 2.53 -6.19 -10.21
C PHE A 88 1.38 -5.18 -10.15
N THR A 89 1.51 -4.15 -9.31
CA THR A 89 0.48 -3.15 -9.09
C THR A 89 1.05 -1.73 -9.21
N ILE A 90 0.30 -0.86 -9.89
CA ILE A 90 0.46 0.60 -9.80
C ILE A 90 -0.79 1.17 -9.18
N GLN A 91 -0.66 1.81 -8.02
CA GLN A 91 -1.76 2.41 -7.28
C GLN A 91 -1.57 3.93 -7.20
N ASP A 92 -2.62 4.68 -7.49
CA ASP A 92 -2.70 6.10 -7.22
C ASP A 92 -3.08 6.31 -5.74
N LEU A 93 -2.18 6.92 -4.96
CA LEU A 93 -2.38 7.17 -3.53
C LEU A 93 -2.97 8.56 -3.25
N VAL A 94 -3.39 9.29 -4.29
CA VAL A 94 -4.22 10.48 -4.15
C VAL A 94 -5.68 10.07 -4.05
N GLU A 95 -6.10 9.16 -4.93
CA GLU A 95 -7.47 8.66 -5.02
C GLU A 95 -7.67 7.27 -4.38
N ASP A 96 -6.59 6.63 -3.93
CA ASP A 96 -6.55 5.23 -3.47
C ASP A 96 -7.14 4.25 -4.49
N LYS A 97 -6.74 4.42 -5.76
CA LYS A 97 -7.23 3.64 -6.90
C LYS A 97 -6.12 2.85 -7.56
N ILE A 98 -6.38 1.57 -7.84
CA ILE A 98 -5.49 0.74 -8.67
C ILE A 98 -5.56 1.26 -10.11
N CYS A 99 -4.43 1.75 -10.64
CA CYS A 99 -4.29 2.21 -12.01
C CYS A 99 -4.02 1.05 -12.97
N TYR A 100 -3.16 0.12 -12.54
CA TYR A 100 -2.74 -1.03 -13.32
C TYR A 100 -2.47 -2.21 -12.40
N TYR A 101 -2.79 -3.40 -12.89
CA TYR A 101 -2.61 -4.66 -12.20
C TYR A 101 -2.25 -5.74 -13.21
N LYS A 102 -1.22 -6.52 -12.92
CA LYS A 102 -0.88 -7.75 -13.66
C LYS A 102 -0.53 -8.85 -12.69
N LYS A 103 -1.23 -9.97 -12.82
CA LYS A 103 -0.90 -11.23 -12.16
C LYS A 103 0.03 -12.05 -13.07
N ILE A 104 1.13 -12.54 -12.52
CA ILE A 104 2.05 -13.47 -13.19
C ILE A 104 2.10 -14.72 -12.33
N GLU A 105 1.57 -15.82 -12.84
CA GLU A 105 1.51 -17.09 -12.12
C GLU A 105 2.80 -17.86 -12.41
N CYS A 106 3.46 -18.34 -11.35
CA CYS A 106 4.61 -19.20 -11.47
C CYS A 106 4.36 -20.52 -10.73
N TYR A 107 4.11 -21.55 -11.53
CA TYR A 107 3.88 -22.89 -11.05
C TYR A 107 5.21 -23.65 -11.06
N ASP A 108 5.98 -23.51 -9.98
CA ASP A 108 7.05 -24.46 -9.69
C ASP A 108 6.49 -25.46 -8.68
N PHE A 109 6.15 -26.66 -9.18
CA PHE A 109 5.45 -27.70 -8.42
C PHE A 109 6.39 -28.58 -7.57
N ASP A 110 7.69 -28.30 -7.61
CA ASP A 110 8.64 -29.01 -6.75
C ASP A 110 8.54 -28.41 -5.33
N GLU A 111 7.83 -29.15 -4.46
CA GLU A 111 7.34 -28.85 -3.09
C GLU A 111 8.33 -28.22 -2.09
N PHE A 112 9.58 -27.92 -2.46
CA PHE A 112 10.60 -27.41 -1.55
C PHE A 112 11.55 -26.42 -2.22
N SER A 113 11.05 -25.52 -3.07
CA SER A 113 11.90 -24.48 -3.63
C SER A 113 12.39 -23.56 -2.51
N GLU A 114 13.65 -23.74 -2.08
CA GLU A 114 14.32 -22.91 -1.07
C GLU A 114 14.18 -21.42 -1.45
N TYR A 115 14.22 -20.51 -0.47
CA TYR A 115 14.10 -19.05 -0.68
C TYR A 115 14.97 -18.49 -1.84
N HIS A 116 16.10 -19.14 -2.13
CA HIS A 116 16.94 -18.79 -3.28
C HIS A 116 16.27 -19.04 -4.63
N VAL A 117 15.52 -20.14 -4.77
CA VAL A 117 14.74 -20.47 -5.97
C VAL A 117 13.65 -19.42 -6.17
N LEU A 118 12.93 -19.04 -5.10
CA LEU A 118 11.90 -17.99 -5.16
C LEU A 118 12.44 -16.64 -5.73
N LEU A 119 13.62 -16.21 -5.27
CA LEU A 119 14.25 -14.97 -5.76
C LEU A 119 14.62 -15.05 -7.24
N LEU A 120 15.15 -16.21 -7.68
CA LEU A 120 15.46 -16.45 -9.08
C LEU A 120 14.19 -16.44 -9.92
N THR A 121 13.13 -17.10 -9.44
CA THR A 121 11.82 -17.16 -10.10
C THR A 121 11.18 -15.78 -10.25
N LEU A 122 11.23 -14.93 -9.22
CA LEU A 122 10.75 -13.54 -9.31
C LEU A 122 11.58 -12.72 -10.31
N GLN A 123 12.91 -12.84 -10.28
CA GLN A 123 13.77 -12.14 -11.23
C GLN A 123 13.50 -12.58 -12.67
N GLU A 124 13.30 -13.88 -12.91
CA GLU A 124 12.90 -14.41 -14.21
C GLU A 124 11.53 -13.91 -14.64
N CYS A 125 10.54 -13.88 -13.75
CA CYS A 125 9.21 -13.33 -14.02
C CYS A 125 9.29 -11.86 -14.44
N ILE A 126 10.09 -11.06 -13.72
CA ILE A 126 10.36 -9.65 -14.06
C ILE A 126 11.01 -9.56 -15.43
N ASN A 127 12.05 -10.36 -15.70
CA ASN A 127 12.81 -10.32 -16.95
C ASN A 127 11.94 -10.70 -18.16
N ASN A 128 11.14 -11.76 -18.04
CA ASN A 128 10.24 -12.25 -19.10
C ASN A 128 9.11 -11.26 -19.40
N ASN A 129 8.77 -10.39 -18.46
CA ASN A 129 7.72 -9.38 -18.61
C ASN A 129 8.27 -7.95 -18.72
N ALA A 130 9.60 -7.77 -18.79
CA ALA A 130 10.25 -6.48 -18.61
C ALA A 130 9.77 -5.42 -19.62
N GLU A 131 9.56 -5.79 -20.88
CA GLU A 131 9.10 -4.85 -21.90
C GLU A 131 7.74 -4.23 -21.54
N GLU A 132 6.76 -5.07 -21.20
CA GLU A 132 5.43 -4.62 -20.82
C GLU A 132 5.43 -3.84 -19.51
N LEU A 133 6.14 -4.35 -18.49
CA LEU A 133 6.24 -3.69 -17.19
C LEU A 133 6.93 -2.33 -17.32
N ASN A 134 8.02 -2.23 -18.06
CA ASN A 134 8.70 -0.95 -18.31
C ASN A 134 7.82 0.01 -19.11
N LYS A 135 7.05 -0.48 -20.10
CA LYS A 135 6.06 0.33 -20.81
C LYS A 135 5.04 0.93 -19.84
N LYS A 136 4.51 0.14 -18.90
CA LYS A 136 3.54 0.62 -17.90
C LYS A 136 4.16 1.56 -16.86
N LEU A 137 5.37 1.27 -16.38
CA LEU A 137 6.11 2.18 -15.52
C LEU A 137 6.32 3.55 -16.19
N ASN A 138 6.67 3.56 -17.47
CA ASN A 138 6.81 4.79 -18.26
C ASN A 138 5.46 5.50 -18.47
N GLU A 139 4.41 4.77 -18.83
CA GLU A 139 3.05 5.31 -19.04
C GLU A 139 2.54 6.06 -17.79
N TYR A 140 2.81 5.52 -16.60
CA TYR A 140 2.44 6.15 -15.33
C TYR A 140 3.55 7.00 -14.70
N SER A 141 4.64 7.27 -15.42
CA SER A 141 5.76 8.11 -14.98
C SER A 141 6.35 7.68 -13.61
N ILE A 142 6.40 6.38 -13.35
CA ILE A 142 7.01 5.82 -12.14
C ILE A 142 8.52 5.97 -12.25
N ILE A 143 9.17 6.50 -11.24
CA ILE A 143 10.63 6.49 -11.15
C ILE A 143 11.02 5.31 -10.27
N VAL A 144 11.65 4.29 -10.89
CA VAL A 144 12.14 3.10 -10.19
C VAL A 144 13.29 3.49 -9.28
N LYS A 145 12.94 3.63 -8.00
CA LYS A 145 13.83 3.92 -6.90
C LYS A 145 13.17 3.32 -5.65
N PRO A 146 13.65 2.16 -5.18
CA PRO A 146 13.12 1.53 -3.98
C PRO A 146 13.11 2.52 -2.84
N SER A 147 12.03 2.51 -2.08
CA SER A 147 11.87 3.33 -0.88
C SER A 147 11.83 2.41 0.33
N GLU A 148 12.57 2.77 1.37
CA GLU A 148 12.62 1.98 2.59
C GLU A 148 11.28 2.02 3.33
N VAL A 149 10.88 0.87 3.87
CA VAL A 149 9.79 0.78 4.84
C VAL A 149 10.23 1.37 6.16
N ARG A 150 9.33 2.13 6.75
CA ARG A 150 9.50 2.71 8.08
C ARG A 150 8.38 2.24 8.98
N PHE A 151 8.74 1.96 10.23
CA PHE A 151 7.79 1.61 11.27
C PHE A 151 7.38 2.85 12.06
N PHE A 152 6.27 2.75 12.78
CA PHE A 152 5.85 3.79 13.72
C PHE A 152 6.82 3.92 14.91
N PRO A 153 6.89 5.10 15.56
CA PRO A 153 6.08 6.31 15.33
C PRO A 153 6.49 7.13 14.09
N LEU A 154 5.52 7.80 13.47
CA LEU A 154 5.74 8.80 12.41
C LEU A 154 5.65 10.20 13.01
N PHE A 155 6.56 11.08 12.61
CA PHE A 155 6.51 12.50 12.95
C PHE A 155 6.36 13.36 11.69
N ASP A 156 5.61 14.45 11.81
CA ASP A 156 5.54 15.46 10.76
C ASP A 156 6.79 16.35 10.72
N LYS A 157 6.81 17.34 9.82
CA LYS A 157 7.92 18.31 9.72
C LYS A 157 8.13 19.14 10.98
N GLU A 158 7.09 19.34 11.79
CA GLU A 158 7.10 20.07 13.05
C GLU A 158 7.42 19.18 14.26
N ARG A 159 7.73 17.89 14.03
CA ARG A 159 7.92 16.84 15.04
C ARG A 159 6.67 16.52 15.87
N ASN A 160 5.48 16.84 15.37
CA ASN A 160 4.25 16.34 15.95
C ASN A 160 4.07 14.87 15.57
N GLU A 161 3.74 14.04 16.56
CA GLU A 161 3.41 12.63 16.33
C GLU A 161 2.14 12.53 15.47
N ILE A 162 2.22 11.72 14.41
CA ILE A 162 1.06 11.33 13.60
C ILE A 162 0.75 9.88 13.95
N LYS A 163 -0.47 9.65 14.45
CA LYS A 163 -0.96 8.33 14.82
C LYS A 163 -1.85 7.77 13.71
N PHE A 164 -1.80 6.46 13.53
CA PHE A 164 -2.67 5.72 12.62
C PHE A 164 -3.33 4.60 13.39
N ASP A 165 -4.62 4.43 13.18
CA ASP A 165 -5.40 3.46 13.93
C ASP A 165 -6.66 3.07 13.13
N VAL A 166 -7.36 2.06 13.62
CA VAL A 166 -8.55 1.49 13.00
C VAL A 166 -9.74 1.63 13.94
N ASN A 167 -10.80 2.25 13.44
CA ASN A 167 -12.08 2.32 14.12
C ASN A 167 -12.96 1.19 13.62
N VAL A 168 -13.14 0.14 14.42
CA VAL A 168 -14.08 -0.94 14.13
C VAL A 168 -15.49 -0.48 14.47
N ILE A 169 -16.30 -0.21 13.45
CA ILE A 169 -17.67 0.30 13.59
C ILE A 169 -18.63 -0.84 13.92
N LYS A 170 -18.45 -1.99 13.26
CA LYS A 170 -19.27 -3.19 13.43
C LYS A 170 -18.38 -4.41 13.33
N LYS A 171 -18.52 -5.35 14.26
CA LYS A 171 -17.90 -6.67 14.21
C LYS A 171 -18.92 -7.71 14.62
N GLY A 172 -19.02 -8.80 13.88
CA GLY A 172 -19.95 -9.88 14.17
C GLY A 172 -19.61 -11.14 13.39
N ILE A 173 -20.30 -12.23 13.74
CA ILE A 173 -20.19 -13.50 13.02
C ILE A 173 -21.20 -13.49 11.89
N GLY A 174 -20.73 -13.64 10.65
CA GLY A 174 -21.53 -13.74 9.45
C GLY A 174 -21.88 -15.18 9.08
N LYS A 175 -22.15 -15.38 7.79
CA LYS A 175 -22.50 -16.71 7.26
C LYS A 175 -21.30 -17.65 7.41
N TYR A 176 -21.57 -18.93 7.70
CA TYR A 176 -20.54 -19.97 7.88
C TYR A 176 -19.58 -19.76 9.07
N GLY A 177 -19.95 -18.94 10.06
CA GLY A 177 -19.12 -18.74 11.25
C GLY A 177 -17.95 -17.76 11.06
N LEU A 178 -17.87 -17.10 9.89
CA LEU A 178 -16.78 -16.20 9.56
C LEU A 178 -16.95 -14.83 10.21
N THR A 179 -15.85 -14.20 10.61
CA THR A 179 -15.89 -12.85 11.19
C THR A 179 -16.08 -11.81 10.09
N HIS A 180 -17.14 -11.01 10.21
CA HIS A 180 -17.41 -9.85 9.37
C HIS A 180 -17.12 -8.56 10.14
N MET A 181 -16.45 -7.61 9.48
CA MET A 181 -16.12 -6.31 10.04
C MET A 181 -16.48 -5.17 9.10
N THR A 182 -16.94 -4.06 9.70
CA THR A 182 -16.98 -2.74 9.08
C THR A 182 -16.03 -1.86 9.85
N TYR A 183 -15.07 -1.24 9.17
CA TYR A 183 -14.03 -0.45 9.80
C TYR A 183 -13.67 0.78 8.98
N GLU A 184 -13.05 1.74 9.66
CA GLU A 184 -12.42 2.92 9.07
C GLU A 184 -10.97 3.01 9.52
N ILE A 185 -10.10 3.33 8.58
CA ILE A 185 -8.69 3.62 8.84
C ILE A 185 -8.54 5.12 8.89
N PHE A 186 -7.91 5.62 9.94
CA PHE A 186 -7.76 7.06 10.12
C PHE A 186 -6.35 7.44 10.60
N ALA A 187 -5.97 8.67 10.28
CA ALA A 187 -4.79 9.33 10.79
C ALA A 187 -5.19 10.44 11.78
N ILE A 188 -4.42 10.60 12.86
CA ILE A 188 -4.55 11.68 13.84
C ILE A 188 -3.28 12.53 13.82
N LYS A 189 -3.45 13.84 13.67
CA LYS A 189 -2.39 14.84 13.75
C LYS A 189 -2.92 16.07 14.50
N ASN A 190 -2.30 16.47 15.61
CA ASN A 190 -2.67 17.67 16.38
C ASN A 190 -4.18 17.75 16.71
N ASN A 191 -4.75 16.66 17.24
CA ASN A 191 -6.19 16.51 17.54
C ASN A 191 -7.14 16.69 16.33
N LYS A 192 -6.59 16.67 15.12
CA LYS A 192 -7.33 16.60 13.87
C LYS A 192 -7.22 15.19 13.30
N TYR A 193 -8.26 14.78 12.59
CA TYR A 193 -8.49 13.45 12.10
C TYR A 193 -8.61 13.49 10.58
N LYS A 194 -8.18 12.42 9.93
CA LYS A 194 -8.35 12.21 8.49
C LYS A 194 -8.74 10.77 8.27
N ILE A 195 -9.88 10.53 7.63
CA ILE A 195 -10.27 9.17 7.20
C ILE A 195 -9.49 8.87 5.94
N LEU A 196 -8.79 7.73 5.93
CA LEU A 196 -8.01 7.26 4.80
C LEU A 196 -8.79 6.24 3.98
N GLY A 197 -9.58 5.40 4.65
CA GLY A 197 -10.39 4.41 3.97
C GLY A 197 -11.49 3.88 4.86
N ARG A 198 -12.52 3.34 4.21
CA ARG A 198 -13.62 2.64 4.86
C ARG A 198 -13.87 1.33 4.11
N LYS A 199 -14.06 0.26 4.86
CA LYS A 199 -14.52 -1.02 4.33
C LYS A 199 -15.77 -1.42 5.08
N ASP A 200 -16.82 -1.70 4.33
CA ASP A 200 -18.11 -2.15 4.85
C ASP A 200 -18.25 -3.64 4.61
N ASP A 201 -18.65 -4.36 5.67
CA ASP A 201 -18.99 -5.79 5.66
C ASP A 201 -17.96 -6.73 4.98
N VAL A 202 -16.69 -6.63 5.38
CA VAL A 202 -15.62 -7.50 4.86
C VAL A 202 -15.35 -8.69 5.79
N ILE A 203 -15.02 -9.85 5.22
CA ILE A 203 -14.56 -11.02 5.96
C ILE A 203 -13.11 -10.74 6.40
N CYS A 204 -12.93 -10.49 7.68
CA CYS A 204 -11.65 -10.08 8.22
C CYS A 204 -11.63 -10.38 9.72
N GLU A 205 -10.57 -11.00 10.20
CA GLU A 205 -10.40 -11.35 11.61
C GLU A 205 -9.68 -10.23 12.38
N TYR A 206 -8.69 -9.64 11.73
CA TYR A 206 -7.81 -8.63 12.30
C TYR A 206 -7.35 -7.61 11.26
N ILE A 207 -7.15 -6.37 11.68
CA ILE A 207 -6.62 -5.30 10.83
C ILE A 207 -5.70 -4.39 11.65
N LEU A 208 -4.56 -4.03 11.07
CA LEU A 208 -3.55 -3.24 11.77
C LEU A 208 -2.73 -2.35 10.81
N PRO A 209 -2.62 -1.04 11.07
CA PRO A 209 -1.60 -0.21 10.47
C PRO A 209 -0.22 -0.60 11.05
N THR A 210 0.70 -0.97 10.19
CA THR A 210 1.97 -1.61 10.60
C THR A 210 3.20 -0.77 10.30
N GLY A 211 3.12 0.11 9.31
CA GLY A 211 4.23 0.95 8.90
C GLY A 211 3.84 1.86 7.74
N TYR A 212 4.84 2.47 7.12
CA TYR A 212 4.62 3.36 5.99
C TYR A 212 5.85 3.44 5.09
N ILE A 213 5.62 3.89 3.86
CA ILE A 213 6.66 4.25 2.90
C ILE A 213 6.41 5.70 2.50
N LYS A 214 7.44 6.54 2.58
CA LYS A 214 7.31 7.96 2.27
C LYS A 214 7.67 8.22 0.80
N SER A 215 6.82 8.98 0.11
CA SER A 215 7.14 9.51 -1.22
C SER A 215 8.37 10.43 -1.15
N PRO A 216 9.31 10.33 -2.10
CA PRO A 216 10.43 11.25 -2.18
C PRO A 216 10.05 12.62 -2.78
N TYR A 217 8.82 12.78 -3.31
CA TYR A 217 8.42 13.97 -4.08
C TYR A 217 7.47 14.91 -3.32
N GLU A 218 6.68 14.38 -2.39
CA GLU A 218 5.75 15.15 -1.58
C GLU A 218 5.66 14.57 -0.16
N ASP A 219 5.04 15.29 0.77
CA ASP A 219 4.73 14.76 2.11
C ASP A 219 3.53 13.80 2.06
N ARG A 220 3.61 12.78 1.18
CA ARG A 220 2.67 11.68 1.12
C ARG A 220 3.35 10.41 1.62
N ILE A 221 2.57 9.60 2.32
CA ILE A 221 2.94 8.23 2.65
C ILE A 221 1.99 7.25 1.98
N ALA A 222 2.51 6.08 1.66
CA ALA A 222 1.74 4.84 1.53
C ALA A 222 1.71 4.21 2.93
N LEU A 223 0.58 4.34 3.62
CA LEU A 223 0.34 3.65 4.88
C LEU A 223 0.21 2.16 4.59
N ILE A 224 1.01 1.34 5.26
CA ILE A 224 0.94 -0.12 5.19
C ILE A 224 -0.07 -0.59 6.23
N VAL A 225 -1.06 -1.35 5.76
CA VAL A 225 -2.09 -1.95 6.60
C VAL A 225 -2.10 -3.45 6.34
N ALA A 226 -2.01 -4.24 7.40
CA ALA A 226 -2.12 -5.68 7.38
C ALA A 226 -3.56 -6.08 7.74
N ASP A 227 -4.24 -6.77 6.82
CA ASP A 227 -5.57 -7.32 6.99
C ASP A 227 -5.45 -8.84 7.08
N ALA A 228 -5.83 -9.44 8.20
CA ALA A 228 -5.98 -10.90 8.31
C ALA A 228 -7.36 -11.28 7.76
N GLU A 229 -7.39 -11.91 6.60
CA GLU A 229 -8.61 -12.35 5.92
C GLU A 229 -8.70 -13.88 5.97
N HIS A 230 -9.92 -14.40 6.01
CA HIS A 230 -10.14 -15.85 6.00
C HIS A 230 -10.00 -16.41 4.58
N VAL A 231 -9.18 -17.42 4.41
CA VAL A 231 -8.90 -18.12 3.15
C VAL A 231 -9.28 -19.60 3.24
N TYR A 232 -8.72 -20.45 2.38
CA TYR A 232 -9.08 -21.87 2.32
C TYR A 232 -8.64 -22.64 3.57
N GLU A 233 -7.39 -22.46 4.02
CA GLU A 233 -6.82 -23.13 5.20
C GLU A 233 -6.61 -22.18 6.39
N GLY A 234 -7.63 -21.40 6.74
CA GLY A 234 -7.62 -20.54 7.93
C GLY A 234 -7.54 -19.06 7.59
N ALA A 235 -6.63 -18.32 8.20
CA ALA A 235 -6.47 -16.89 7.99
C ALA A 235 -5.07 -16.55 7.45
N GLU A 236 -5.03 -15.62 6.50
CA GLU A 236 -3.81 -15.10 5.88
C GLU A 236 -3.72 -13.58 6.01
N VAL A 237 -2.50 -13.05 6.06
CA VAL A 237 -2.25 -11.61 6.13
C VAL A 237 -2.08 -11.01 4.74
N PHE A 238 -3.02 -10.17 4.33
CA PHE A 238 -2.94 -9.35 3.13
C PHE A 238 -2.43 -7.96 3.48
N ILE A 239 -1.45 -7.46 2.72
CA ILE A 239 -0.97 -6.09 2.87
C ILE A 239 -1.70 -5.18 1.90
N LYS A 240 -2.16 -4.03 2.38
CA LYS A 240 -2.81 -2.98 1.60
C LYS A 240 -2.14 -1.64 1.84
N PHE A 241 -2.15 -0.79 0.80
CA PHE A 241 -1.68 0.59 0.89
C PHE A 241 -2.82 1.59 0.92
N TYR A 242 -2.72 2.56 1.81
CA TYR A 242 -3.60 3.73 1.85
C TYR A 242 -2.78 5.02 1.75
N GLY A 243 -3.19 5.90 0.85
CA GLY A 243 -2.53 7.16 0.60
C GLY A 243 -2.83 8.20 1.67
N CYS A 244 -1.79 8.80 2.25
CA CYS A 244 -1.97 9.91 3.18
C CYS A 244 -0.99 11.04 2.89
N ASN A 245 -1.48 12.13 2.29
CA ASN A 245 -0.77 13.40 2.33
C ASN A 245 -0.87 14.00 3.75
N LEU A 246 0.30 14.21 4.37
CA LEU A 246 0.47 14.58 5.79
C LEU A 246 0.15 16.06 6.08
N ASN A 247 -0.10 16.86 5.04
CA ASN A 247 -0.35 18.29 5.14
C ASN A 247 -1.80 18.69 4.82
N VAL A 248 -2.60 17.80 4.24
CA VAL A 248 -3.97 18.11 3.78
C VAL A 248 -5.00 17.07 4.25
N GLY A 249 -6.25 17.51 4.40
CA GLY A 249 -7.39 16.64 4.73
C GLY A 249 -7.57 16.30 6.22
N PHE A 250 -6.83 16.95 7.11
CA PHE A 250 -7.00 16.79 8.56
C PHE A 250 -8.03 17.79 9.11
N GLU A 251 -9.10 17.28 9.72
CA GLU A 251 -10.23 18.05 10.23
C GLU A 251 -10.47 17.85 11.73
N LYS A 252 -11.19 18.76 12.39
CA LYS A 252 -11.55 18.58 13.81
C LYS A 252 -12.57 17.43 13.94
N LYS A 253 -12.44 16.59 14.97
CA LYS A 253 -13.32 15.43 15.22
C LYS A 253 -14.83 15.75 15.14
N SER A 254 -15.24 16.94 15.55
CA SER A 254 -16.64 17.38 15.54
C SER A 254 -17.22 17.62 14.14
N SER A 255 -16.40 17.90 13.11
CA SER A 255 -16.87 17.96 11.71
C SER A 255 -17.09 16.56 11.14
N ILE A 256 -16.23 15.61 11.50
CA ILE A 256 -16.31 14.22 11.03
C ILE A 256 -17.55 13.52 11.59
N ILE A 257 -17.86 13.69 12.88
CA ILE A 257 -19.07 13.10 13.49
C ILE A 257 -20.36 13.65 12.85
N LYS A 258 -20.36 14.91 12.38
CA LYS A 258 -21.52 15.47 11.64
C LYS A 258 -21.71 14.80 10.28
N HIS A 259 -20.64 14.47 9.57
CA HIS A 259 -20.72 13.70 8.32
C HIS A 259 -21.16 12.25 8.56
N MET A 260 -20.70 11.61 9.65
CA MET A 260 -21.13 10.25 10.02
C MET A 260 -22.62 10.17 10.40
N LYS A 261 -23.17 11.20 11.06
CA LYS A 261 -24.59 11.26 11.45
C LYS A 261 -25.54 11.56 10.29
N ASN A 262 -25.06 12.18 9.21
CA ASN A 262 -25.90 12.52 8.05
C ASN A 262 -26.00 11.37 7.01
N GLY A 263 -25.22 10.30 7.17
CA GLY A 263 -25.22 9.13 6.28
C GLY A 263 -25.88 7.87 6.85
N THR A 264 -26.28 7.86 8.12
CA THR A 264 -26.93 6.70 8.74
C THR A 264 -28.17 7.13 9.53
N GLY A 265 -29.32 6.63 9.08
CA GLY A 265 -30.55 6.68 9.85
C GLY A 265 -30.31 6.11 11.25
N LYS A 266 -30.84 6.82 12.24
CA LYS A 266 -30.80 6.52 13.68
C LYS A 266 -30.65 5.03 13.97
N ASN A 267 -29.55 4.65 14.61
CA ASN A 267 -29.57 3.61 15.63
C ASN A 267 -28.47 3.90 16.65
N HIS A 268 -28.90 4.00 17.91
CA HIS A 268 -28.04 4.05 19.07
C HIS A 268 -27.20 2.78 19.11
N ASN A 269 -25.88 2.90 19.14
CA ASN A 269 -25.00 1.95 19.82
C ASN A 269 -23.67 2.61 20.18
N THR A 270 -23.17 2.14 21.31
CA THR A 270 -22.13 2.66 22.18
C THR A 270 -20.80 2.85 21.45
N VAL A 271 -20.28 4.08 21.47
CA VAL A 271 -18.89 4.37 21.11
C VAL A 271 -18.01 3.84 22.25
N PHE A 272 -17.37 2.69 22.06
CA PHE A 272 -16.28 2.27 22.93
C PHE A 272 -15.08 3.19 22.67
N VAL A 273 -14.88 4.14 23.57
CA VAL A 273 -13.65 4.90 23.69
C VAL A 273 -12.60 3.94 24.22
N ALA A 274 -11.66 3.51 23.38
CA ALA A 274 -10.43 2.87 23.83
C ALA A 274 -9.49 3.96 24.40
N ASP A 275 -9.87 4.52 25.55
CA ASP A 275 -8.92 5.09 26.49
C ASP A 275 -8.26 3.91 27.23
N ARG A 276 -6.93 3.86 27.20
CA ARG A 276 -6.01 2.89 27.82
C ARG A 276 -5.65 1.65 26.98
N LEU A 277 -4.52 1.76 26.28
CA LEU A 277 -3.39 0.86 26.55
C LEU A 277 -2.13 1.71 26.53
N LEU A 278 -1.71 2.04 27.75
CA LEU A 278 -0.47 2.71 28.07
C LEU A 278 0.70 1.97 27.43
N MET A 279 1.60 2.75 26.85
CA MET A 279 3.03 2.48 26.84
C MET A 279 3.45 1.94 28.22
N GLN A 280 3.60 0.63 28.31
CA GLN A 280 4.54 0.00 29.21
C GLN A 280 5.21 -1.06 28.37
N PHE A 281 6.40 -0.74 27.87
CA PHE A 281 7.58 -1.60 28.00
C PHE A 281 8.78 -0.69 27.70
N ALA A 282 9.27 -0.06 28.78
CA ALA A 282 10.67 0.27 28.91
C ALA A 282 11.34 -0.96 29.53
N VAL A 283 12.27 -1.59 28.79
CA VAL A 283 13.63 -1.97 29.23
C VAL A 283 14.48 -1.96 27.96
#